data_AF-A0A4R8JFS4-F1
#
_entry.id   AF-A0A4R8JFS4-F1
#
_cell.length_a   1.000
_cell.length_b   1.000
_cell.length_c   1.000
_cell.angle_alpha   90.00
_cell.angle_beta   90.00
_cell.angle_gamma   90.00
#
_symmetry.space_group_name_H-M   'P 1'
#
loop_
_entity.id
_entity.type
_entity.pdbx_description
1 polymer ?
#
loop_
_entity_poly.entity_id
_entity_poly.type
_entity_poly.pdbx_seq_one_letter_code
_entity_poly.pdbx_strand_id
1 'polypeptide(L)'
;MTPLLRTTPPGNPFDALGAALLARLATEQADFPMLCGDQLLGFHPVPNQCHDNADRWVNDHRGDLVLRGWLLDAEGDPDTHRPYRFVAHSVVLTTLGRMLDVTLPSNERPRRFLVHPYNVCGFFGILCSPPLANSLQVYVTATTPEDAS
;
A
#
# COMPACT_ATOMS: atom_id res chain seq x y z
N MET A 1 -13.02 -22.64 8.86
CA MET A 1 -12.27 -21.90 9.91
C MET A 1 -11.68 -20.66 9.27
N THR A 2 -11.86 -19.49 9.87
CA THR A 2 -11.32 -18.22 9.38
C THR A 2 -10.01 -17.95 10.11
N PRO A 3 -8.87 -17.71 9.42
CA PRO A 3 -7.61 -17.41 10.09
C PRO A 3 -7.77 -16.18 10.98
N LEU A 4 -7.14 -16.22 12.16
CA LEU A 4 -7.12 -15.07 13.05
C LEU A 4 -6.15 -14.03 12.49
N LEU A 5 -6.68 -12.82 12.25
CA LEU A 5 -5.94 -11.67 11.76
C LEU A 5 -5.78 -10.66 12.88
N ARG A 6 -4.56 -10.11 13.01
CA ARG A 6 -4.28 -8.99 13.91
C ARG A 6 -3.47 -7.94 13.18
N THR A 7 -3.75 -6.67 13.42
CA THR A 7 -2.93 -5.59 12.86
C THR A 7 -2.19 -4.78 13.92
N THR A 8 -1.13 -4.10 13.46
CA THR A 8 -0.53 -2.97 14.16
C THR A 8 -0.61 -1.77 13.23
N PRO A 9 -1.39 -0.73 13.57
CA PRO A 9 -2.19 -0.56 14.80
C PRO A 9 -3.37 -1.56 14.86
N PRO A 10 -3.85 -1.97 16.06
CA PRO A 10 -4.93 -2.94 16.19
C PRO A 10 -6.33 -2.30 16.13
N GLY A 11 -7.35 -3.12 15.88
CA GLY A 11 -8.76 -2.72 15.95
C GLY A 11 -9.27 -2.12 14.65
N ASN A 12 -10.57 -1.81 14.61
CA ASN A 12 -11.16 -1.12 13.47
C ASN A 12 -10.70 0.36 13.42
N PRO A 13 -10.44 0.91 12.21
CA PRO A 13 -10.61 0.30 10.89
C PRO A 13 -9.42 -0.54 10.39
N PHE A 14 -8.33 -0.65 11.16
CA PHE A 14 -7.08 -1.28 10.72
C PHE A 14 -7.20 -2.78 10.45
N ASP A 15 -7.90 -3.53 11.31
CA ASP A 15 -8.10 -4.98 11.10
C ASP A 15 -8.89 -5.25 9.80
N ALA A 16 -9.96 -4.48 9.57
CA ALA A 16 -10.75 -4.57 8.34
C ALA A 16 -9.94 -4.19 7.09
N LEU A 17 -9.08 -3.17 7.20
CA LEU A 17 -8.17 -2.76 6.13
C LEU A 17 -7.13 -3.85 5.86
N GLY A 18 -6.54 -4.45 6.89
CA GLY A 18 -5.59 -5.55 6.77
C GLY A 18 -6.20 -6.75 6.06
N ALA A 19 -7.42 -7.13 6.44
CA ALA A 19 -8.17 -8.21 5.78
C ALA A 19 -8.43 -7.89 4.30
N ALA A 20 -8.85 -6.67 3.98
CA ALA A 20 -9.10 -6.25 2.59
C ALA A 20 -7.82 -6.26 1.74
N LEU A 21 -6.68 -5.82 2.29
CA LEU A 21 -5.39 -5.84 1.58
C LEU A 21 -4.90 -7.27 1.32
N LEU A 22 -5.05 -8.19 2.28
CA LEU A 22 -4.71 -9.60 2.06
C LEU A 22 -5.63 -10.26 1.03
N ALA A 23 -6.94 -9.96 1.05
CA ALA A 23 -7.86 -10.46 0.04
C ALA A 23 -7.43 -10.00 -1.36
N ARG A 24 -7.12 -8.70 -1.53
CA ARG A 24 -6.59 -8.17 -2.79
C ARG A 24 -5.29 -8.83 -3.20
N LEU A 25 -4.36 -9.03 -2.26
CA LEU A 25 -3.08 -9.67 -2.54
C LEU A 25 -3.26 -11.09 -3.11
N ALA A 26 -4.27 -11.82 -2.61
CA ALA A 26 -4.57 -13.19 -3.04
C ALA A 26 -5.32 -13.27 -4.38
N THR A 27 -6.15 -12.27 -4.71
CA THR A 27 -7.06 -12.36 -5.88
C THR A 27 -6.70 -11.46 -7.05
N GLU A 28 -6.04 -10.34 -6.81
CA GLU A 28 -5.70 -9.37 -7.85
C GLU A 28 -4.37 -9.75 -8.55
N GLN A 29 -4.22 -9.37 -9.81
CA GLN A 29 -2.93 -9.45 -10.48
C GLN A 29 -1.93 -8.53 -9.78
N ALA A 30 -0.65 -8.90 -9.80
CA ALA A 30 0.38 -8.08 -9.20
C ALA A 30 0.73 -6.90 -10.12
N ASP A 31 0.42 -5.69 -9.67
CA ASP A 31 0.81 -4.44 -10.32
C ASP A 31 2.08 -3.87 -9.68
N PHE A 32 3.02 -3.47 -10.52
CA PHE A 32 4.29 -2.87 -10.12
C PHE A 32 4.44 -1.51 -10.81
N PRO A 33 4.40 -0.39 -10.08
CA PRO A 33 4.65 0.93 -10.64
C PRO A 33 6.06 1.01 -11.27
N MET A 34 6.18 1.71 -12.38
CA MET A 34 7.48 2.07 -12.93
C MET A 34 8.11 3.16 -12.06
N LEU A 35 9.21 2.83 -11.39
CA LEU A 35 9.96 3.76 -10.55
C LEU A 35 10.75 4.71 -11.45
N CYS A 36 10.44 5.98 -11.41
CA CYS A 36 11.00 6.95 -12.35
C CYS A 36 11.28 8.32 -11.75
N GLY A 37 11.18 8.51 -10.42
CA GLY A 37 11.31 9.83 -9.79
C GLY A 37 12.59 10.61 -10.13
N ASP A 38 13.68 9.92 -10.48
CA ASP A 38 14.97 10.47 -10.91
C ASP A 38 15.11 10.66 -12.44
N GLN A 39 14.12 10.24 -13.22
CA GLN A 39 14.12 10.25 -14.69
C GLN A 39 13.12 11.25 -15.29
N LEU A 40 12.34 11.94 -14.45
CA LEU A 40 11.30 12.86 -14.89
C LEU A 40 11.87 14.23 -15.24
N LEU A 41 11.87 14.58 -16.53
CA LEU A 41 12.38 15.86 -17.00
C LEU A 41 11.61 17.03 -16.40
N GLY A 42 12.30 17.92 -15.70
CA GLY A 42 11.71 19.12 -15.09
C GLY A 42 10.89 18.86 -13.82
N PHE A 43 10.83 17.61 -13.33
CA PHE A 43 10.14 17.25 -12.12
C PHE A 43 11.12 16.69 -11.09
N HIS A 44 11.30 17.42 -9.98
CA HIS A 44 12.16 17.01 -8.88
C HIS A 44 11.31 16.55 -7.70
N PRO A 45 11.17 15.24 -7.42
CA PRO A 45 10.39 14.77 -6.29
C PRO A 45 11.04 15.13 -4.95
N VAL A 46 10.22 15.44 -3.96
CA VAL A 46 10.69 15.60 -2.57
C VAL A 46 10.69 14.23 -1.90
N PRO A 47 11.82 13.76 -1.33
CA PRO A 47 11.89 12.47 -0.66
C PRO A 47 10.82 12.33 0.43
N ASN A 48 10.25 11.13 0.57
CA ASN A 48 9.20 10.79 1.54
C ASN A 48 7.87 11.57 1.41
N GLN A 49 7.69 12.43 0.39
CA GLN A 49 6.44 13.14 0.12
C GLN A 49 5.69 12.51 -1.06
N CYS A 50 5.50 11.19 -1.04
CA CYS A 50 4.91 10.48 -2.17
C CYS A 50 3.51 10.96 -2.54
N HIS A 51 2.74 11.41 -1.55
CA HIS A 51 1.39 11.93 -1.76
C HIS A 51 1.41 13.28 -2.48
N ASP A 52 2.20 14.22 -1.99
CA ASP A 52 2.30 15.59 -2.55
C ASP A 52 3.01 15.59 -3.90
N ASN A 53 4.00 14.72 -4.09
CA ASN A 53 4.64 14.54 -5.40
C ASN A 53 3.63 14.04 -6.45
N ALA A 54 2.80 13.04 -6.12
CA ALA A 54 1.78 12.54 -7.04
C ALA A 54 0.73 13.62 -7.37
N ASP A 55 0.31 14.42 -6.38
CA ASP A 55 -0.64 15.52 -6.60
C ASP A 55 -0.04 16.62 -7.48
N ARG A 56 1.22 17.01 -7.22
CA ARG A 56 1.93 17.98 -8.05
C ARG A 56 2.11 17.48 -9.48
N TRP A 57 2.45 16.21 -9.66
CA TRP A 57 2.55 15.62 -10.99
C TRP A 57 1.25 15.77 -11.77
N VAL A 58 0.12 15.35 -11.20
CA VAL A 58 -1.20 15.42 -11.85
C VAL A 58 -1.68 16.86 -12.05
N ASN A 59 -1.23 17.79 -11.21
CA ASN A 59 -1.49 19.21 -11.44
C ASN A 59 -0.83 19.72 -12.73
N ASP A 60 0.37 19.23 -13.04
CA ASP A 60 1.13 19.64 -14.22
C ASP A 60 0.81 18.78 -15.46
N HIS A 61 0.31 17.55 -15.26
CA HIS A 61 -0.03 16.58 -16.31
C HIS A 61 -1.52 16.27 -16.31
N ARG A 62 -2.32 17.21 -16.84
CA ARG A 62 -3.79 17.11 -16.85
C ARG A 62 -4.25 15.84 -17.57
N GLY A 63 -5.06 15.04 -16.88
CA GLY A 63 -5.63 13.80 -17.39
C GLY A 63 -5.05 12.55 -16.71
N ASP A 64 -3.84 12.66 -16.15
CA ASP A 64 -3.32 11.63 -15.26
C ASP A 64 -4.10 11.62 -13.93
N LEU A 65 -4.11 10.48 -13.24
CA LEU A 65 -4.84 10.28 -12.00
C LEU A 65 -3.89 9.87 -10.87
N VAL A 66 -4.16 10.34 -9.65
CA VAL A 66 -3.46 9.84 -8.47
C VAL A 66 -4.15 8.58 -7.95
N LEU A 67 -3.39 7.50 -7.83
CA LEU A 67 -3.79 6.29 -7.14
C LEU A 67 -3.18 6.27 -5.73
N ARG A 68 -4.04 6.28 -4.72
CA ARG A 68 -3.65 6.10 -3.32
C ARG A 68 -3.70 4.63 -2.94
N GLY A 69 -2.71 4.15 -2.21
CA GLY A 69 -2.62 2.73 -1.90
C GLY A 69 -1.42 2.37 -1.02
N TRP A 70 -0.96 1.14 -1.21
CA TRP A 70 0.00 0.50 -0.32
C TRP A 70 1.04 -0.27 -1.13
N LEU A 71 2.32 -0.05 -0.84
CA LEU A 71 3.39 -0.93 -1.30
C LEU A 71 3.52 -2.11 -0.33
N LEU A 72 3.60 -3.32 -0.88
CA LEU A 72 4.00 -4.50 -0.13
C LEU A 72 5.52 -4.48 0.07
N ASP A 73 5.94 -4.12 1.28
CA ASP A 73 7.34 -3.98 1.66
C ASP A 73 7.94 -5.33 2.11
N ALA A 74 7.16 -6.13 2.82
CA ALA A 74 7.52 -7.49 3.23
C ALA A 74 6.33 -8.44 3.18
N GLU A 75 6.57 -9.66 2.70
CA GLU A 75 5.60 -10.76 2.79
C GLU A 75 5.58 -11.36 4.19
N GLY A 76 4.38 -11.66 4.67
CA GLY A 76 4.16 -12.35 5.93
C GLY A 76 4.48 -13.83 5.82
N ASP A 77 4.70 -14.43 6.98
CA ASP A 77 5.05 -15.84 7.12
C ASP A 77 4.47 -16.32 8.47
N PRO A 78 3.38 -17.10 8.44
CA PRO A 78 2.71 -17.59 9.64
C PRO A 78 3.61 -18.44 10.53
N ASP A 79 4.53 -19.23 9.95
CA ASP A 79 5.39 -20.14 10.69
C ASP A 79 6.42 -19.37 11.52
N THR A 80 6.97 -18.29 10.96
CA THR A 80 7.91 -17.40 11.65
C THR A 80 7.24 -16.22 12.36
N HIS A 81 5.91 -16.14 12.35
CA HIS A 81 5.12 -15.02 12.85
C HIS A 81 5.53 -13.66 12.26
N ARG A 82 6.13 -13.65 11.07
CA ARG A 82 6.51 -12.42 10.38
C ARG A 82 5.25 -11.77 9.79
N PRO A 83 4.98 -10.48 10.05
CA PRO A 83 3.82 -9.82 9.48
C PRO A 83 4.03 -9.49 8.00
N TYR A 84 2.93 -9.42 7.26
CA TYR A 84 2.91 -8.63 6.03
C TYR A 84 3.10 -7.17 6.40
N ARG A 85 3.97 -6.46 5.66
CA ARG A 85 4.19 -5.02 5.85
C ARG A 85 3.70 -4.26 4.63
N PHE A 86 2.67 -3.45 4.85
CA PHE A 86 2.15 -2.50 3.88
C PHE A 86 2.62 -1.10 4.25
N VAL A 87 3.12 -0.35 3.28
CA VAL A 87 3.55 1.04 3.46
C VAL A 87 2.69 1.93 2.58
N ALA A 88 2.09 2.96 3.17
CA ALA A 88 1.24 3.89 2.46
C ALA A 88 2.04 4.59 1.36
N HIS A 89 1.48 4.61 0.16
CA HIS A 89 2.16 5.18 -1.00
C HIS A 89 1.17 5.75 -2.01
N SER A 90 1.64 6.66 -2.86
CA SER A 90 0.85 7.17 -3.98
C SER A 90 1.64 7.10 -5.27
N VAL A 91 0.93 6.68 -6.31
CA VAL A 91 1.46 6.51 -7.66
C VAL A 91 0.52 7.22 -8.63
N VAL A 92 0.98 7.44 -9.84
CA VAL A 92 0.22 8.08 -10.90
C VAL A 92 -0.23 7.01 -11.90
N LEU A 93 -1.51 7.01 -12.25
CA LEU A 93 -2.01 6.31 -13.42
C LEU A 93 -2.07 7.29 -14.58
N THR A 94 -1.27 7.06 -15.61
CA THR A 94 -1.28 7.93 -16.78
C THR A 94 -2.52 7.70 -17.64
N THR A 95 -2.84 8.67 -18.49
CA THR A 95 -3.88 8.54 -19.54
C THR A 95 -3.68 7.34 -20.47
N LEU A 96 -2.46 6.81 -20.57
CA LEU A 96 -2.12 5.61 -21.34
C LEU A 96 -2.25 4.31 -20.53
N GLY A 97 -2.78 4.38 -19.31
CA GLY A 97 -2.95 3.22 -18.42
C GLY A 97 -1.66 2.73 -17.76
N ARG A 98 -0.58 3.53 -17.74
CA ARG A 98 0.69 3.15 -17.10
C ARG A 98 0.72 3.63 -15.65
N MET A 99 1.23 2.79 -14.75
CA MET A 99 1.42 3.16 -13.35
C MET A 99 2.85 3.67 -13.12
N LEU A 100 3.00 4.90 -12.66
CA LEU A 100 4.28 5.55 -12.39
C LEU A 100 4.44 5.84 -10.91
N ASP A 101 5.58 5.48 -10.35
CA ASP A 101 6.04 6.04 -9.09
C ASP A 101 6.95 7.23 -9.38
N VAL A 102 6.39 8.42 -9.22
CA VAL A 102 7.06 9.69 -9.47
C VAL A 102 7.93 10.15 -8.30
N THR A 103 8.01 9.35 -7.23
CA THR A 103 8.76 9.70 -6.00
C THR A 103 10.00 8.84 -5.82
N LEU A 104 9.89 7.53 -6.01
CA LEU A 104 11.03 6.62 -5.85
C LEU A 104 11.93 6.66 -7.08
N PRO A 105 13.27 6.67 -6.90
CA PRO A 105 14.20 6.62 -8.01
C PRO A 105 14.20 5.23 -8.68
N SER A 106 14.65 5.21 -9.92
CA SER A 106 14.65 4.04 -10.81
C SER A 106 15.56 2.88 -10.36
N ASN A 107 16.49 3.14 -9.45
CA ASN A 107 17.39 2.14 -8.88
C ASN A 107 16.85 1.48 -7.59
N GLU A 108 15.70 1.91 -7.08
CA GLU A 108 15.02 1.24 -5.97
C GLU A 108 14.42 -0.10 -6.40
N ARG A 109 14.16 -0.98 -5.42
CA ARG A 109 13.48 -2.26 -5.69
C ARG A 109 12.00 -2.01 -6.00
N PRO A 110 11.47 -2.49 -7.15
CA PRO A 110 10.04 -2.47 -7.43
C PRO A 110 9.27 -3.28 -6.37
N ARG A 111 8.18 -2.70 -5.87
CA ARG A 111 7.29 -3.33 -4.89
C ARG A 111 5.88 -3.42 -5.48
N ARG A 112 5.17 -4.48 -5.12
CA ARG A 112 3.78 -4.65 -5.54
C ARG A 112 2.95 -3.52 -4.92
N PHE A 113 2.13 -2.87 -5.73
CA PHE A 113 1.23 -1.83 -5.29
C PHE A 113 -0.21 -2.37 -5.24
N LEU A 114 -0.92 -2.04 -4.17
CA LEU A 114 -2.33 -2.31 -4.00
C LEU A 114 -3.06 -0.98 -3.83
N VAL A 115 -4.05 -0.71 -4.69
CA VAL A 115 -4.92 0.47 -4.52
C VAL A 115 -5.61 0.38 -3.16
N HIS A 116 -5.86 1.51 -2.50
CA HIS A 116 -6.55 1.55 -1.21
C HIS A 116 -8.00 1.02 -1.34
N PRO A 117 -8.47 0.14 -0.44
CA PRO A 117 -9.86 -0.35 -0.45
C PRO A 117 -10.81 0.67 0.18
N TYR A 118 -11.31 1.60 -0.64
CA TYR A 118 -12.19 2.70 -0.20
C TYR A 118 -13.55 2.27 0.38
N ASN A 119 -13.95 1.02 0.19
CA ASN A 119 -15.15 0.44 0.82
C ASN A 119 -14.95 0.15 2.32
N VAL A 120 -13.72 0.15 2.83
CA VAL A 120 -13.42 -0.05 4.25
C VAL A 120 -13.35 1.29 4.99
N CYS A 121 -12.54 2.21 4.47
CA CYS A 121 -12.26 3.51 5.08
C CYS A 121 -11.66 4.48 4.05
N GLY A 122 -11.49 5.74 4.44
CA GLY A 122 -10.78 6.73 3.62
C GLY A 122 -9.27 6.64 3.81
N PHE A 123 -8.50 6.77 2.72
CA PHE A 123 -7.04 6.67 2.73
C PHE A 123 -6.38 7.64 3.73
N PHE A 124 -6.62 8.95 3.60
CA PHE A 124 -6.07 9.93 4.54
C PHE A 124 -6.68 9.83 5.94
N GLY A 125 -7.90 9.30 6.05
CA GLY A 125 -8.51 8.98 7.35
C GLY A 125 -7.63 8.00 8.14
N ILE A 126 -7.08 6.99 7.48
CA ILE A 126 -6.13 6.04 8.09
C ILE A 126 -4.81 6.72 8.44
N LEU A 127 -4.22 7.48 7.52
CA LEU A 127 -2.90 8.07 7.74
C LEU A 127 -2.88 9.11 8.87
N CYS A 128 -3.99 9.82 9.07
CA CYS A 128 -4.14 10.83 10.11
C CYS A 128 -4.74 10.29 11.42
N SER A 129 -5.17 9.02 11.46
CA SER A 129 -5.70 8.41 12.68
C SER A 129 -4.58 8.06 13.64
N PRO A 130 -4.65 8.43 14.93
CA PRO A 130 -3.67 7.99 15.92
C PRO A 130 -3.80 6.49 16.22
N PRO A 131 -2.67 5.76 16.34
CA PRO A 131 -1.32 6.19 16.00
C PRO A 131 -1.14 6.28 14.48
N LEU A 132 -0.40 7.29 14.01
CA LEU A 132 -0.19 7.54 12.57
C LEU A 132 0.26 6.25 11.87
N ALA A 133 -0.54 5.80 10.91
CA ALA A 133 -0.37 4.50 10.25
C ALA A 133 0.16 4.66 8.83
N ASN A 134 1.35 5.27 8.66
CA ASN A 134 2.06 5.25 7.38
C ASN A 134 2.55 3.83 7.00
N SER A 135 2.53 2.90 7.96
CA SER A 135 2.71 1.48 7.75
C SER A 135 1.64 0.70 8.50
N LEU A 136 1.12 -0.34 7.86
CA LEU A 136 0.24 -1.33 8.47
C LEU A 136 0.94 -2.68 8.49
N GLN A 137 1.06 -3.27 9.68
CA GLN A 137 1.53 -4.65 9.84
C GLN A 137 0.34 -5.57 10.01
N VAL A 138 0.31 -6.67 9.27
CA VAL A 138 -0.79 -7.65 9.32
C VAL A 138 -0.20 -9.02 9.67
N TYR A 139 -0.60 -9.54 10.82
CA TYR A 139 -0.23 -10.86 11.32
C TYR A 139 -1.36 -11.83 11.00
N VAL A 140 -1.00 -12.97 10.43
CA VAL A 140 -1.92 -14.07 10.14
C VAL A 140 -1.40 -15.27 10.91
N THR A 141 -2.19 -15.80 11.83
CA THR A 141 -1.84 -17.05 12.53
C THR A 141 -2.58 -18.21 11.87
N ALA A 142 -1.87 -19.31 11.61
CA ALA A 142 -2.52 -20.57 11.31
C ALA A 142 -3.31 -21.00 12.56
N THR A 143 -4.62 -21.22 12.43
CA THR A 143 -5.37 -21.90 13.49
C THR A 143 -4.95 -23.36 13.50
N THR A 144 -4.25 -23.80 14.55
CA THR A 144 -4.04 -25.22 14.80
C THR A 144 -5.37 -25.86 15.23
N PRO A 145 -5.63 -27.13 14.86
CA PRO A 145 -6.89 -27.82 15.22
C PRO A 145 -7.16 -27.92 16.73
N GLU A 146 -6.15 -27.71 17.59
CA GLU A 146 -6.26 -27.89 19.05
C GLU A 146 -7.06 -26.78 19.77
N ASP A 147 -7.25 -25.60 19.17
CA ASP A 147 -7.98 -24.49 19.80
C ASP A 147 -9.52 -24.59 19.64
N ALA A 148 -10.03 -25.69 19.07
CA ALA A 148 -11.45 -25.90 18.81
C ALA A 148 -12.13 -26.90 19.78
N SER A 149 -11.51 -27.24 20.91
CA SER A 149 -12.04 -28.17 21.92
C SER A 149 -12.51 -27.48 23.20
#